data_AF-A0A6G0VRL9-F1
#
_entry.id   AF-A0A6G0VRL9-F1
#
_cell.length_a   1.000
_cell.length_b   1.000
_cell.length_c   1.000
_cell.angle_alpha   90.00
_cell.angle_beta   90.00
_cell.angle_gamma   90.00
#
_symmetry.space_group_name_H-M   'P 1'
#
loop_
_entity.id
_entity.type
_entity.pdbx_description
1 polymer ?
#
loop_
_entity_poly.entity_id
_entity_poly.type
_entity_poly.pdbx_seq_one_letter_code
_entity_poly.pdbx_strand_id
1 'polypeptide(L)'
;MRTIIETLAEHAADQKEVTELTSLVRIALARAITQHWFGDKLEIKAIGLDVSLERVLILALQSGGGLEPGLAGNIEQQAIEAINNQSLIGAPQVLIVNHSLRPLMSRFLRRSLPQLAVVSSLEISDERKIRLTSFIGQTVN
;
A
#
# COMPACT_ATOMS: atom_id res chain seq x y z
N MET A 1 2.26 21.54 -4.26
CA MET A 1 2.47 22.25 -2.97
C MET A 1 1.18 22.75 -2.34
N ARG A 2 0.29 23.45 -3.06
CA ARG A 2 -0.99 23.95 -2.53
C ARG A 2 -1.82 22.93 -1.73
N THR A 3 -2.17 21.79 -2.32
CA THR A 3 -2.97 20.73 -1.68
C THR A 3 -2.37 20.22 -0.37
N ILE A 4 -1.03 20.10 -0.30
CA ILE A 4 -0.33 19.66 0.91
C ILE A 4 -0.53 20.68 2.03
N ILE A 5 -0.30 21.97 1.72
CA ILE A 5 -0.41 23.05 2.70
C ILE A 5 -1.85 23.21 3.19
N GLU A 6 -2.84 23.16 2.28
CA GLU A 6 -4.26 23.24 2.63
C GLU A 6 -4.67 22.08 3.54
N THR A 7 -4.31 20.84 3.20
CA THR A 7 -4.64 19.65 4.00
C THR A 7 -4.03 19.72 5.40
N LEU A 8 -2.76 20.16 5.50
CA LEU A 8 -2.09 20.33 6.79
C LEU A 8 -2.72 21.46 7.60
N ALA A 9 -3.04 22.60 6.98
CA ALA A 9 -3.66 23.72 7.68
C ALA A 9 -5.04 23.35 8.26
N GLU A 10 -5.80 22.51 7.55
CA GLU A 10 -7.11 22.03 7.98
C GLU A 10 -7.02 21.04 9.15
N HIS A 11 -6.07 20.10 9.13
CA HIS A 11 -6.06 18.99 10.08
C HIS A 11 -5.03 19.13 11.22
N ALA A 12 -3.98 19.95 11.06
CA ALA A 12 -2.88 20.02 12.03
C ALA A 12 -3.26 20.71 13.35
N ALA A 13 -4.42 21.37 13.44
CA ALA A 13 -4.94 21.90 14.69
C ALA A 13 -5.28 20.77 15.67
N ASP A 14 -6.02 19.77 15.20
CA ASP A 14 -6.59 18.68 15.99
C ASP A 14 -5.76 17.39 15.93
N GLN A 15 -5.02 17.16 14.85
CA GLN A 15 -4.16 16.00 14.68
C GLN A 15 -2.68 16.40 14.77
N LYS A 16 -1.94 15.83 15.72
CA LYS A 16 -0.51 16.11 15.94
C LYS A 16 0.41 14.97 15.51
N GLU A 17 -0.14 13.77 15.31
CA GLU A 17 0.62 12.62 14.85
C GLU A 17 1.04 12.78 13.39
N VAL A 18 2.36 12.88 13.16
CA VAL A 18 2.94 13.09 11.83
C VAL A 18 2.56 11.98 10.86
N THR A 19 2.48 10.74 11.35
CA THR A 19 2.08 9.58 10.53
C THR A 19 0.65 9.75 10.01
N GLU A 20 -0.25 10.29 10.84
CA GLU A 20 -1.64 10.49 10.47
C GLU A 20 -1.82 11.68 9.53
N LEU A 21 -1.16 12.81 9.82
CA LEU A 21 -1.11 13.94 8.89
C LEU A 21 -0.55 13.54 7.53
N THR A 22 0.46 12.66 7.50
CA THR A 22 1.01 12.11 6.25
C THR A 22 -0.03 11.26 5.51
N SER A 23 -0.80 10.42 6.21
CA SER A 23 -1.89 9.64 5.61
C SER A 23 -2.93 10.56 4.97
N LEU A 24 -3.38 11.60 5.68
CA LEU A 24 -4.37 12.56 5.19
C LEU A 24 -3.88 13.31 3.95
N VAL A 25 -2.65 13.83 3.99
CA VAL A 25 -2.03 14.49 2.84
C VAL A 25 -1.95 13.56 1.64
N ARG A 26 -1.61 12.29 1.84
CA ARG A 26 -1.55 11.31 0.74
C ARG A 26 -2.92 11.03 0.13
N ILE A 27 -3.97 10.90 0.94
CA ILE A 27 -5.34 10.78 0.44
C ILE A 27 -5.72 12.02 -0.39
N ALA A 28 -5.44 13.23 0.11
CA ALA A 28 -5.69 14.47 -0.64
C ALA A 28 -4.91 14.54 -1.97
N LEU A 29 -3.79 13.80 -2.07
CA LEU A 29 -2.99 13.65 -3.28
C LEU A 29 -3.34 12.41 -4.11
N ALA A 30 -4.47 11.73 -3.86
CA ALA A 30 -4.84 10.47 -4.52
C ALA A 30 -4.68 10.52 -6.05
N ARG A 31 -5.15 11.60 -6.69
CA ARG A 31 -5.00 11.79 -8.14
C ARG A 31 -3.54 11.83 -8.59
N ALA A 32 -2.69 12.55 -7.87
CA ALA A 32 -1.28 12.64 -8.19
C ALA A 32 -0.55 11.31 -7.96
N ILE A 33 -0.87 10.60 -6.86
CA ILE A 33 -0.31 9.29 -6.53
C ILE A 33 -0.72 8.26 -7.59
N THR A 34 -2.00 8.21 -7.93
CA THR A 34 -2.54 7.30 -8.95
C THR A 34 -1.88 7.54 -10.29
N GLN A 35 -1.82 8.80 -10.73
CA GLN A 35 -1.19 9.17 -11.99
C GLN A 35 0.30 8.82 -12.03
N HIS A 36 1.02 9.06 -10.94
CA HIS A 36 2.45 8.79 -10.85
C HIS A 36 2.77 7.31 -11.09
N TRP A 37 1.99 6.41 -10.51
CA TRP A 37 2.24 4.97 -10.58
C TRP A 37 1.61 4.29 -11.80
N PHE A 38 0.41 4.73 -12.21
CA PHE A 38 -0.41 4.02 -13.19
C PHE A 38 -0.59 4.78 -14.51
N GLY A 39 -0.16 6.04 -14.59
CA GLY A 39 -0.38 6.91 -15.75
C GLY A 39 -1.87 7.07 -16.05
N ASP A 40 -2.22 7.21 -17.33
CA ASP A 40 -3.61 7.39 -17.79
C ASP A 40 -4.37 6.08 -18.03
N LYS A 41 -3.88 4.94 -17.52
CA LYS A 41 -4.52 3.64 -17.72
C LYS A 41 -5.88 3.56 -17.00
N LEU A 42 -6.91 3.09 -17.71
CA LEU A 42 -8.25 2.85 -17.18
C LEU A 42 -8.33 1.58 -16.31
N GLU A 43 -7.52 0.56 -16.63
CA GLU A 43 -7.34 -0.63 -15.80
C GLU A 43 -6.00 -0.56 -15.08
N ILE A 44 -6.04 -0.59 -13.75
CA ILE A 44 -4.88 -0.65 -12.88
C ILE A 44 -4.55 -2.11 -12.62
N LYS A 45 -3.29 -2.50 -12.87
CA LYS A 45 -2.76 -3.81 -12.48
C LYS A 45 -1.85 -3.64 -11.27
N ALA A 46 -2.16 -4.33 -10.18
CA ALA A 46 -1.44 -4.17 -8.93
C ALA A 46 -1.28 -5.50 -8.18
N ILE A 47 -0.41 -5.49 -7.19
CA ILE A 47 -0.25 -6.55 -6.19
C ILE A 47 -1.27 -6.29 -5.08
N GLY A 48 -1.93 -7.33 -4.58
CA GLY A 48 -2.83 -7.27 -3.43
C GLY A 48 -2.35 -8.14 -2.28
N LEU A 49 -3.01 -8.00 -1.14
CA LEU A 49 -2.91 -8.95 -0.03
C LEU A 49 -4.04 -9.99 -0.15
N ASP A 50 -3.73 -11.23 0.19
CA ASP A 50 -4.75 -12.23 0.46
C ASP A 50 -5.62 -11.79 1.65
N VAL A 51 -6.92 -12.07 1.58
CA VAL A 51 -7.89 -11.63 2.58
C VAL A 51 -7.60 -12.23 3.97
N SER A 52 -7.05 -13.45 4.02
CA SER A 52 -6.67 -14.13 5.26
C SER A 52 -5.48 -13.41 5.91
N LEU A 53 -4.46 -13.10 5.10
CA LEU A 53 -3.29 -12.36 5.55
C LEU A 53 -3.67 -10.95 6.02
N GLU A 54 -4.50 -10.25 5.25
CA GLU A 54 -4.96 -8.90 5.60
C GLU A 54 -5.64 -8.87 6.98
N ARG A 55 -6.51 -9.85 7.26
CA ARG A 55 -7.16 -9.98 8.59
C ARG A 55 -6.15 -10.20 9.71
N VAL A 56 -5.16 -11.08 9.52
CA VAL A 56 -4.11 -11.33 10.52
C VAL A 56 -3.31 -10.05 10.80
N LEU A 57 -2.94 -9.31 9.74
CA LEU A 57 -2.19 -8.06 9.87
C LEU A 57 -2.97 -6.97 10.60
N ILE A 58 -4.28 -6.85 10.34
CA ILE A 58 -5.15 -5.89 11.03
C ILE A 58 -5.26 -6.23 12.52
N LEU A 59 -5.42 -7.51 12.87
CA LEU A 59 -5.48 -7.95 14.27
C LEU A 59 -4.16 -7.70 15.01
N ALA A 60 -3.02 -7.97 14.36
CA ALA A 60 -1.70 -7.69 14.93
C ALA A 60 -1.51 -6.18 15.18
N LEU A 61 -1.96 -5.33 14.25
CA LEU A 61 -1.92 -3.88 14.41
C LEU A 61 -2.76 -3.40 15.60
N GLN A 62 -3.95 -3.96 15.80
CA GLN A 62 -4.86 -3.61 16.89
C GLN A 62 -4.36 -4.06 18.27
N SER A 63 -3.70 -5.23 18.34
CA SER A 63 -3.16 -5.77 19.59
C SER A 63 -1.84 -5.10 20.01
N GLY A 64 -1.28 -4.22 19.18
CA GLY A 64 0.05 -3.64 19.38
C GLY A 64 1.19 -4.65 19.18
N GLY A 65 0.87 -5.84 18.65
CA GLY A 65 1.83 -6.90 18.36
C GLY A 65 2.64 -6.61 17.09
N GLY A 66 3.92 -7.03 17.10
CA GLY A 66 4.74 -7.04 15.90
C GLY A 66 4.37 -8.17 14.93
N LEU A 67 4.88 -8.11 13.71
CA LEU A 67 4.82 -9.26 12.80
C LEU A 67 5.68 -10.40 13.36
N GLU A 68 5.11 -11.60 13.45
CA GLU A 68 5.88 -12.78 13.82
C GLU A 68 6.98 -13.05 12.78
N PRO A 69 8.20 -13.44 13.18
CA PRO A 69 9.33 -13.60 12.26
C PRO A 69 9.04 -14.54 11.08
N GLY A 70 8.32 -15.65 11.31
CA GLY A 70 7.95 -16.60 10.25
C GLY A 70 6.97 -15.98 9.25
N LEU A 71 5.97 -15.24 9.73
CA LEU A 71 5.05 -14.51 8.88
C LEU A 71 5.76 -13.41 8.10
N ALA A 72 6.63 -12.65 8.74
CA ALA A 72 7.41 -11.58 8.12
C ALA A 72 8.26 -12.10 6.96
N GLY A 73 9.01 -13.19 7.18
CA GLY A 73 9.82 -13.82 6.13
C GLY A 73 8.98 -14.31 4.95
N ASN A 74 7.83 -14.91 5.22
CA ASN A 74 6.91 -15.37 4.17
C ASN A 74 6.33 -14.21 3.35
N ILE A 75 5.92 -13.11 4.00
CA ILE A 75 5.43 -11.90 3.32
C ILE A 75 6.52 -11.34 2.40
N GLU A 76 7.76 -11.25 2.90
CA GLU A 76 8.88 -10.72 2.13
C GLU A 76 9.21 -11.59 0.90
N GLN A 77 9.28 -12.91 1.07
CA GLN A 77 9.51 -13.83 -0.04
C GLN A 77 8.41 -13.73 -1.11
N GLN A 78 7.14 -13.74 -0.69
CA GLN A 78 6.02 -13.65 -1.62
C GLN A 78 5.91 -12.27 -2.28
N ALA A 79 6.35 -11.20 -1.59
CA ALA A 79 6.46 -9.87 -2.20
C ALA A 79 7.50 -9.85 -3.32
N ILE A 80 8.64 -10.53 -3.15
CA ILE A 80 9.66 -10.67 -4.20
C ILE A 80 9.08 -11.40 -5.42
N GLU A 81 8.37 -12.51 -5.20
CA GLU A 81 7.71 -13.26 -6.27
C GLU A 81 6.66 -12.41 -7.00
N ALA A 82 5.83 -11.67 -6.26
CA ALA A 82 4.84 -10.76 -6.84
C ALA A 82 5.47 -9.62 -7.66
N ILE A 83 6.60 -9.07 -7.21
CA ILE A 83 7.38 -8.06 -7.95
C ILE A 83 7.89 -8.64 -9.28
N ASN A 84 8.43 -9.86 -9.25
CA ASN A 84 8.91 -10.54 -10.45
C ASN A 84 7.76 -10.77 -11.44
N ASN A 85 6.61 -11.25 -10.95
CA ASN A 85 5.42 -11.45 -11.77
C ASN A 85 4.91 -10.14 -12.41
N GLN A 86 4.89 -9.03 -11.66
CA GLN A 86 4.53 -7.72 -12.22
C GLN A 86 5.50 -7.27 -13.31
N SER A 87 6.80 -7.51 -13.11
CA SER A 87 7.84 -7.13 -14.06
C SER A 87 7.70 -7.90 -15.38
N LEU A 88 7.39 -9.21 -15.31
CA LEU A 88 7.15 -10.05 -16.49
C LEU A 88 6.00 -9.55 -17.37
N ILE A 89 4.96 -8.96 -16.76
CA ILE A 89 3.80 -8.43 -17.50
C ILE A 89 3.89 -6.92 -17.79
N GLY A 90 5.03 -6.29 -17.50
CA GLY A 90 5.24 -4.84 -17.71
C GLY A 90 4.28 -3.97 -16.89
N ALA A 91 3.86 -4.44 -15.72
CA ALA A 91 2.96 -3.72 -14.82
C ALA A 91 3.73 -3.02 -13.68
N PRO A 92 3.19 -1.93 -13.10
CA PRO A 92 3.82 -1.26 -11.96
C PRO A 92 3.97 -2.17 -10.75
N GLN A 93 5.09 -2.05 -10.06
CA GLN A 93 5.38 -2.75 -8.81
C GLN A 93 4.74 -2.01 -7.63
N VAL A 94 3.41 -2.07 -7.57
CA VAL A 94 2.60 -1.39 -6.57
C VAL A 94 1.78 -2.40 -5.80
N LEU A 95 1.95 -2.44 -4.49
CA LEU A 95 1.11 -3.15 -3.54
C LEU A 95 -0.01 -2.21 -3.06
N ILE A 96 -1.26 -2.59 -3.33
CA ILE A 96 -2.45 -1.90 -2.81
C ILE A 96 -2.91 -2.63 -1.54
N VAL A 97 -3.11 -1.87 -0.47
CA VAL A 97 -3.52 -2.39 0.85
C VAL A 97 -4.66 -1.57 1.46
N ASN A 98 -5.31 -2.13 2.48
CA ASN A 98 -6.17 -1.35 3.37
C ASN A 98 -5.42 -0.13 3.94
N HIS A 99 -6.14 0.99 4.10
CA HIS A 99 -5.57 2.23 4.62
C HIS A 99 -4.82 2.07 5.94
N SER A 100 -5.37 1.30 6.88
CA SER A 100 -4.76 1.06 8.19
C SER A 100 -3.42 0.33 8.12
N LEU A 101 -3.21 -0.51 7.10
CA LEU A 101 -1.99 -1.31 6.93
C LEU A 101 -0.88 -0.58 6.18
N ARG A 102 -1.21 0.43 5.39
CA ARG A 102 -0.28 1.15 4.52
C ARG A 102 1.00 1.64 5.24
N PRO A 103 0.97 2.28 6.43
CA PRO A 103 2.20 2.69 7.11
C PRO A 103 3.05 1.52 7.59
N LEU A 104 2.42 0.48 8.12
CA LEU A 104 3.11 -0.73 8.57
C LEU A 104 3.82 -1.41 7.39
N MET A 105 3.08 -1.69 6.31
CA MET A 105 3.59 -2.40 5.15
C MET A 105 4.63 -1.61 4.37
N SER A 106 4.43 -0.29 4.22
CA SER A 106 5.43 0.59 3.60
C SER A 106 6.75 0.57 4.38
N ARG A 107 6.70 0.68 5.72
CA ARG A 107 7.92 0.67 6.54
C ARG A 107 8.60 -0.70 6.53
N PHE A 108 7.82 -1.78 6.63
CA PHE A 108 8.33 -3.14 6.65
C PHE A 108 9.03 -3.50 5.33
N LEU A 109 8.34 -3.35 4.19
CA LEU A 109 8.84 -3.81 2.90
C LEU A 109 9.89 -2.89 2.29
N ARG A 110 9.84 -1.58 2.54
CA ARG A 110 10.78 -0.63 1.93
C ARG A 110 12.24 -0.89 2.29
N ARG A 111 12.51 -1.52 3.44
CA ARG A 111 13.87 -1.83 3.89
C ARG A 111 14.56 -2.85 2.98
N SER A 112 13.83 -3.85 2.50
CA SER A 112 14.37 -4.90 1.63
C SER A 112 13.97 -4.75 0.17
N LEU A 113 12.82 -4.14 -0.10
CA LEU A 113 12.22 -3.97 -1.42
C LEU A 113 11.97 -2.48 -1.71
N PRO A 114 13.01 -1.64 -1.85
CA PRO A 114 12.85 -0.19 -2.05
C PRO A 114 12.13 0.18 -3.35
N GLN A 115 12.07 -0.72 -4.33
CA GLN A 115 11.34 -0.57 -5.59
C GLN A 115 9.82 -0.79 -5.46
N LEU A 116 9.37 -1.49 -4.41
CA LEU A 116 7.95 -1.77 -4.21
C LEU A 116 7.25 -0.55 -3.61
N ALA A 117 6.34 0.04 -4.36
CA ALA A 117 5.46 1.08 -3.85
C ALA A 117 4.34 0.44 -3.02
N VAL A 118 4.03 1.02 -1.86
CA VAL A 118 2.87 0.62 -1.05
C VAL A 118 1.88 1.77 -1.02
N VAL A 119 0.67 1.52 -1.50
CA VAL A 119 -0.38 2.53 -1.71
C VAL A 119 -1.66 2.06 -1.01
N SER A 120 -2.36 3.00 -0.36
CA SER A 120 -3.66 2.70 0.24
C SER A 120 -4.74 2.64 -0.84
N SER A 121 -5.75 1.80 -0.64
CA SER A 121 -6.97 1.84 -1.46
C SER A 121 -7.63 3.24 -1.51
N LEU A 122 -7.52 4.05 -0.46
CA LEU A 122 -8.04 5.43 -0.42
C LEU A 122 -7.17 6.44 -1.19
N GLU A 123 -5.97 6.05 -1.60
CA GLU A 123 -5.06 6.88 -2.41
C GLU A 123 -5.25 6.62 -3.91
N ILE A 124 -6.13 5.69 -4.28
CA ILE A 124 -6.50 5.41 -5.66
C ILE A 124 -7.69 6.29 -6.03
N SER A 125 -7.44 7.31 -6.87
CA SER A 125 -8.50 8.15 -7.40
C SER A 125 -9.16 7.53 -8.63
N ASP A 126 -10.32 8.07 -8.97
CA ASP A 126 -11.09 7.74 -10.16
C ASP A 126 -11.75 6.35 -10.08
N GLU A 127 -12.85 6.14 -10.81
CA GLU A 127 -13.50 4.82 -10.97
C GLU A 127 -12.69 3.89 -11.89
N ARG A 128 -11.36 3.84 -11.71
CA ARG A 128 -10.48 2.94 -12.48
C ARG A 128 -10.71 1.51 -12.02
N LYS A 129 -10.76 0.61 -12.98
CA LYS A 129 -10.92 -0.81 -12.69
C LYS A 129 -9.62 -1.35 -12.12
N ILE A 130 -9.63 -1.76 -10.85
CA ILE A 130 -8.49 -2.41 -10.22
C ILE A 130 -8.53 -3.91 -10.55
N ARG A 131 -7.43 -4.43 -11.09
CA ARG A 131 -7.19 -5.84 -11.32
C ARG A 131 -5.95 -6.27 -10.55
N LEU A 132 -6.15 -7.11 -9.54
CA LEU A 132 -5.04 -7.71 -8.81
C LEU A 132 -4.43 -8.83 -9.65
N THR A 133 -3.17 -8.69 -10.03
CA THR A 133 -2.43 -9.61 -10.90
C THR A 133 -1.47 -10.51 -10.12
N SER A 134 -1.22 -10.18 -8.86
CA SER A 134 -0.46 -11.01 -7.93
C SER A 134 -0.95 -10.77 -6.51
N PHE A 135 -0.77 -11.75 -5.65
CA PHE A 135 -1.20 -11.70 -4.26
C PHE A 135 -0.04 -12.11 -3.35
N ILE A 136 0.05 -11.44 -2.20
CA ILE A 136 0.89 -11.85 -1.08
C ILE A 136 -0.02 -12.49 -0.03
N GLY A 137 0.38 -13.62 0.52
CA GLY A 137 -0.38 -14.42 1.46
C GLY A 137 -1.17 -15.57 0.84
N GLN A 138 -1.10 -15.78 -0.48
CA GLN A 138 -1.70 -16.96 -1.11
C GLN A 138 -0.77 -18.15 -0.94
N THR A 139 -1.27 -19.22 -0.33
CA THR A 139 -0.59 -20.51 -0.37
C THR A 139 -0.71 -21.07 -1.78
N VAL A 140 0.42 -21.20 -2.47
CA VAL A 140 0.48 -21.98 -3.72
C VAL A 140 0.24 -23.43 -3.33
N ASN A 141 -0.92 -23.98 -3.70
CA ASN A 141 -1.18 -25.43 -3.63
C ASN A 141 -0.41 -26.16 -4.72
#